data_AF-A0A3G3GX87-F1
#
_entry.id   AF-A0A3G3GX87-F1
#
_cell.length_a   1.000
_cell.length_b   1.000
_cell.length_c   1.000
_cell.angle_alpha   90.00
_cell.angle_beta   90.00
_cell.angle_gamma   90.00
#
_symmetry.space_group_name_H-M   'P 1'
#
loop_
_entity.id
_entity.type
_entity.pdbx_description
1 polymer ?
#
loop_
_entity_poly.entity_id
_entity_poly.type
_entity_poly.pdbx_seq_one_letter_code
_entity_poly.pdbx_strand_id
1 'polypeptide(L)'
;MRLAFTICTLSHLALAKTMADSLVKYNPDYRVVIGLFDKINDRDVSSVSAHTIVEINEQQVPDFHNLFNRYTVFELSCLAKPFMASWLYKTYPDVEKLLYFDADIRLFGDVAPIEKDLDSHSIVITPHVVTPITGEGIPHLRSFLNAGLYNGGFFALRRSEETARFLAWWEDRVWHEGYFNFAEGMNCDQLWLNYVPLFYPNALVSQHLGYNLAYWNMHERKVSQKNDGFWVNDTFPLVFFHFSGYRLSSPDNLSVHQDRFSFSARPDVKPLFDIYQKELTANNDTHFKSLPNAYHKPSYFYQKNKALRRILINGCRRLLRLLDA
;
A
#
# COMPACT_ATOMS: atom_id res chain seq x y z
N MET A 1 15.16 5.81 -18.09
CA MET A 1 13.91 6.52 -17.70
C MET A 1 13.56 6.18 -16.26
N ARG A 2 13.13 7.15 -15.44
CA ARG A 2 12.68 6.92 -14.05
C ARG A 2 11.16 6.75 -14.01
N LEU A 3 10.71 5.61 -13.47
CA LEU A 3 9.31 5.23 -13.48
C LEU A 3 8.84 4.81 -12.10
N ALA A 4 7.69 5.33 -11.69
CA ALA A 4 6.95 4.86 -10.54
C ALA A 4 5.52 4.51 -10.96
N PHE A 5 4.86 3.69 -10.15
CA PHE A 5 3.45 3.38 -10.38
C PHE A 5 2.68 3.18 -9.07
N THR A 6 1.37 3.28 -9.20
CA THR A 6 0.41 2.97 -8.14
C THR A 6 -0.80 2.27 -8.74
N ILE A 7 -1.62 1.69 -7.89
CA ILE A 7 -2.86 1.01 -8.29
C ILE A 7 -4.01 1.58 -7.47
N CYS A 8 -5.11 1.89 -8.14
CA CYS A 8 -6.32 2.38 -7.49
C CYS A 8 -7.58 1.95 -8.24
N THR A 9 -8.72 2.11 -7.59
CA THR A 9 -10.02 2.18 -8.25
C THR A 9 -10.39 3.65 -8.50
N LEU A 10 -11.47 3.92 -9.24
CA LEU A 10 -11.91 5.32 -9.41
C LEU A 10 -12.26 5.99 -8.08
N SER A 11 -12.77 5.23 -7.11
CA SER A 11 -13.05 5.73 -5.76
C SER A 11 -11.81 6.12 -4.96
N HIS A 12 -10.62 5.73 -5.40
CA HIS A 12 -9.33 6.06 -4.79
C HIS A 12 -8.47 6.95 -5.71
N LEU A 13 -9.02 7.50 -6.80
CA LEU A 13 -8.25 8.27 -7.78
C LEU A 13 -7.65 9.55 -7.18
N ALA A 14 -8.36 10.21 -6.25
CA ALA A 14 -7.83 11.38 -5.54
C ALA A 14 -6.60 11.05 -4.68
N LEU A 15 -6.57 9.86 -4.08
CA LEU A 15 -5.42 9.36 -3.32
C LEU A 15 -4.25 9.12 -4.27
N ALA A 16 -4.46 8.35 -5.35
CA ALA A 16 -3.45 8.08 -6.35
C ALA A 16 -2.87 9.35 -6.98
N LYS A 17 -3.71 10.36 -7.24
CA LYS A 17 -3.28 11.69 -7.68
C LYS A 17 -2.39 12.36 -6.65
N THR A 18 -2.78 12.35 -5.38
CA THR A 18 -2.01 12.96 -4.29
C THR A 18 -0.64 12.30 -4.14
N MET A 19 -0.58 10.97 -4.23
CA MET A 19 0.66 10.22 -4.28
C MET A 19 1.51 10.67 -5.48
N ALA A 20 0.96 10.63 -6.70
CA ALA A 20 1.68 10.93 -7.93
C ALA A 20 2.20 12.38 -7.98
N ASP A 21 1.36 13.35 -7.63
CA ASP A 21 1.73 14.77 -7.56
C ASP A 21 2.85 15.00 -6.55
N SER A 22 2.74 14.38 -5.36
CA SER A 22 3.77 14.52 -4.34
C SER A 22 5.10 13.88 -4.76
N LEU A 23 5.08 12.74 -5.48
CA LEU A 23 6.28 12.14 -6.02
C LEU A 23 6.96 13.09 -7.00
N VAL A 24 6.25 13.55 -8.03
CA VAL A 24 6.80 14.42 -9.08
C VAL A 24 7.28 15.76 -8.51
N LYS A 25 6.61 16.27 -7.47
CA LYS A 25 7.03 17.50 -6.78
C LYS A 25 8.46 17.41 -6.22
N TYR A 26 8.84 16.30 -5.60
CA TYR A 26 10.19 16.11 -5.05
C TYR A 26 11.15 15.44 -6.04
N ASN A 27 10.62 14.80 -7.08
CA ASN A 27 11.36 13.95 -8.00
C ASN A 27 10.91 14.25 -9.45
N PRO A 28 11.23 15.43 -10.00
CA PRO A 28 10.67 15.91 -11.28
C PRO A 28 11.02 15.03 -12.49
N ASP A 29 12.06 14.21 -12.39
CA ASP A 29 12.47 13.27 -13.45
C ASP A 29 11.63 11.99 -13.49
N TYR A 30 10.77 11.75 -12.48
CA TYR A 30 9.91 10.58 -12.46
C TYR A 30 8.65 10.79 -13.28
N ARG A 31 8.33 9.76 -14.07
CA ARG A 31 6.99 9.58 -14.63
C ARG A 31 6.19 8.65 -13.72
N VAL A 32 4.89 8.91 -13.60
CA VAL A 32 3.98 8.06 -12.81
C VAL A 32 2.94 7.39 -13.71
N VAL A 33 2.78 6.09 -13.53
CA VAL A 33 1.66 5.31 -14.10
C VAL A 33 0.65 4.99 -12.99
N ILE A 34 -0.59 5.37 -13.21
CA ILE A 34 -1.73 5.02 -12.35
C ILE A 34 -2.44 3.84 -13.00
N GLY A 35 -2.26 2.65 -12.45
CA GLY A 35 -3.02 1.46 -12.81
C GLY A 35 -4.44 1.55 -12.23
N LEU A 36 -5.43 1.73 -13.09
CA LEU A 36 -6.83 1.85 -12.71
C LEU A 36 -7.52 0.49 -12.81
N PHE A 37 -7.81 -0.13 -11.67
CA PHE A 37 -8.63 -1.34 -11.58
C PHE A 37 -10.13 -0.98 -11.59
N ASP A 38 -10.53 -0.25 -12.63
CA ASP A 38 -11.88 0.28 -12.84
C ASP A 38 -12.07 0.61 -14.33
N LYS A 39 -13.22 1.22 -14.68
CA LYS A 39 -13.44 1.83 -15.99
C LYS A 39 -13.77 3.32 -15.88
N ILE A 40 -13.08 4.14 -16.66
CA ILE A 40 -13.31 5.59 -16.75
C ILE A 40 -14.75 5.85 -17.20
N ASN A 41 -15.28 5.13 -18.20
CA ASN A 41 -16.69 5.22 -18.64
C ASN A 41 -17.19 6.68 -18.78
N ASP A 42 -16.48 7.49 -19.57
CA ASP A 42 -16.75 8.91 -19.81
C ASP A 42 -16.73 9.83 -18.55
N ARG A 43 -16.28 9.31 -17.40
CA ARG A 43 -16.11 10.12 -16.19
C ARG A 43 -14.94 11.09 -16.38
N ASP A 44 -15.10 12.29 -15.84
CA ASP A 44 -14.06 13.31 -15.89
C ASP A 44 -12.86 12.92 -15.00
N VAL A 45 -11.76 12.57 -15.66
CA VAL A 45 -10.46 12.31 -15.04
C VAL A 45 -9.41 13.33 -15.50
N SER A 46 -9.84 14.49 -16.02
CA SER A 46 -8.93 15.55 -16.48
C SER A 46 -7.98 16.04 -15.38
N SER A 47 -8.41 15.96 -14.12
CA SER A 47 -7.60 16.33 -12.96
C SER A 47 -6.29 15.52 -12.84
N VAL A 48 -6.24 14.29 -13.37
CA VAL A 48 -5.04 13.42 -13.34
C VAL A 48 -4.30 13.37 -14.69
N SER A 49 -4.63 14.24 -15.63
CA SER A 49 -4.04 14.26 -16.99
C SER A 49 -2.52 14.48 -17.04
N ALA A 50 -1.92 15.00 -15.97
CA ALA A 50 -0.46 15.11 -15.84
C ALA A 50 0.24 13.74 -15.71
N HIS A 51 -0.51 12.69 -15.38
CA HIS A 51 0.01 11.33 -15.15
C HIS A 51 -0.55 10.36 -16.19
N THR A 52 0.15 9.25 -16.41
CA THR A 52 -0.31 8.21 -17.34
C THR A 52 -1.31 7.30 -16.62
N ILE A 53 -2.54 7.18 -17.12
CA ILE A 53 -3.53 6.24 -16.58
C ILE A 53 -3.59 5.01 -17.48
N VAL A 54 -3.59 3.83 -16.88
CA VAL A 54 -3.78 2.56 -17.59
C VAL A 54 -4.95 1.82 -16.95
N GLU A 55 -6.05 1.65 -17.68
CA GLU A 55 -7.12 0.76 -17.25
C GLU A 55 -6.63 -0.69 -17.27
N ILE A 56 -6.53 -1.29 -16.10
CA ILE A 56 -6.08 -2.67 -15.95
C ILE A 56 -7.11 -3.60 -16.59
N ASN A 57 -6.62 -4.46 -17.48
CA ASN A 57 -7.41 -5.46 -18.21
C ASN A 57 -6.57 -6.72 -18.46
N GLU A 58 -7.06 -7.59 -19.35
CA GLU A 58 -6.42 -8.86 -19.75
C GLU A 58 -5.00 -8.74 -20.29
N GLN A 59 -4.57 -7.56 -20.76
CA GLN A 59 -3.19 -7.31 -21.19
C GLN A 59 -2.21 -7.24 -20.02
N GLN A 60 -2.67 -6.80 -18.85
CA GLN A 60 -1.84 -6.68 -17.65
C GLN A 60 -2.00 -7.91 -16.77
N VAL A 61 -3.23 -8.38 -16.60
CA VAL A 61 -3.58 -9.47 -15.68
C VAL A 61 -4.26 -10.59 -16.48
N PRO A 62 -3.65 -11.78 -16.62
CA PRO A 62 -4.24 -12.91 -17.33
C PRO A 62 -5.59 -13.31 -16.75
N ASP A 63 -6.45 -13.96 -17.53
CA ASP A 63 -7.74 -14.51 -17.07
C ASP A 63 -8.58 -13.51 -16.20
N PHE A 64 -8.47 -12.23 -16.58
CA PHE A 64 -8.97 -11.07 -15.85
C PHE A 64 -10.44 -11.20 -15.45
N HIS A 65 -11.27 -11.71 -16.36
CA HIS A 65 -12.70 -11.84 -16.12
C HIS A 65 -13.08 -12.87 -15.05
N ASN A 66 -12.30 -13.95 -14.89
CA ASN A 66 -12.56 -14.96 -13.88
C ASN A 66 -12.17 -14.50 -12.47
N LEU A 67 -11.23 -13.56 -12.35
CA LEU A 67 -10.85 -12.99 -11.07
C LEU A 67 -12.01 -12.31 -10.33
N PHE A 68 -12.96 -11.72 -11.06
CA PHE A 68 -14.15 -11.08 -10.47
C PHE A 68 -15.08 -12.05 -9.74
N ASN A 69 -14.99 -13.35 -10.02
CA ASN A 69 -15.74 -14.39 -9.31
C ASN A 69 -15.01 -14.88 -8.05
N ARG A 70 -13.73 -14.53 -7.91
CA ARG A 70 -12.83 -15.06 -6.87
C ARG A 70 -12.45 -14.01 -5.83
N TYR A 71 -12.28 -12.76 -6.23
CA TYR A 71 -11.69 -11.74 -5.38
C TYR A 71 -12.59 -10.51 -5.26
N THR A 72 -12.54 -9.89 -4.10
CA THR A 72 -13.10 -8.55 -3.87
C THR A 72 -12.28 -7.48 -4.59
N VAL A 73 -12.87 -6.31 -4.83
CA VAL A 73 -12.17 -5.17 -5.46
C VAL A 73 -10.87 -4.79 -4.74
N PHE A 74 -10.84 -4.92 -3.40
CA PHE A 74 -9.64 -4.70 -2.60
C PHE A 74 -8.55 -5.75 -2.90
N GLU A 75 -8.89 -7.04 -2.83
CA GLU A 75 -7.97 -8.14 -3.15
C GLU A 75 -7.47 -8.06 -4.60
N LEU A 76 -8.34 -7.65 -5.54
CA LEU A 76 -7.96 -7.45 -6.95
C LEU A 76 -6.93 -6.33 -7.13
N SER A 77 -7.09 -5.21 -6.41
CA SER A 77 -6.13 -4.09 -6.46
C SER A 77 -4.77 -4.51 -5.91
N CYS A 78 -4.77 -5.29 -4.83
CA CYS A 78 -3.57 -5.92 -4.26
C CYS A 78 -2.90 -6.89 -5.24
N LEU A 79 -3.67 -7.81 -5.81
CA LEU A 79 -3.21 -8.83 -6.76
C LEU A 79 -2.56 -8.20 -7.99
N ALA A 80 -3.08 -7.07 -8.46
CA ALA A 80 -2.59 -6.42 -9.67
C ALA A 80 -1.17 -5.83 -9.55
N LYS A 81 -0.61 -5.66 -8.34
CA LYS A 81 0.72 -5.05 -8.12
C LYS A 81 1.86 -5.76 -8.88
N PRO A 82 2.11 -7.07 -8.68
CA PRO A 82 3.17 -7.77 -9.41
C PRO A 82 2.92 -7.82 -10.92
N PHE A 83 1.67 -8.03 -11.36
CA PHE A 83 1.31 -8.05 -12.78
C PHE A 83 1.58 -6.71 -13.47
N MET A 84 1.21 -5.60 -12.83
CA MET A 84 1.51 -4.26 -13.33
C MET A 84 3.01 -4.02 -13.40
N ALA A 85 3.79 -4.43 -12.39
CA ALA A 85 5.24 -4.29 -12.42
C ALA A 85 5.86 -5.05 -13.62
N SER A 86 5.47 -6.29 -13.84
CA SER A 86 5.92 -7.09 -14.99
C SER A 86 5.50 -6.47 -16.32
N TRP A 87 4.25 -6.00 -16.43
CA TRP A 87 3.78 -5.33 -17.63
C TRP A 87 4.56 -4.05 -17.92
N LEU A 88 4.84 -3.22 -16.89
CA LEU A 88 5.63 -2.00 -17.05
C LEU A 88 7.06 -2.29 -17.52
N TYR A 89 7.71 -3.33 -16.98
CA TYR A 89 9.04 -3.73 -17.46
C TYR A 89 9.03 -4.25 -18.90
N LYS A 90 7.94 -4.86 -19.36
CA LYS A 90 7.78 -5.28 -20.77
C LYS A 90 7.51 -4.09 -21.68
N THR A 91 6.62 -3.18 -21.26
CA THR A 91 6.22 -1.98 -22.02
C THR A 91 7.35 -0.96 -22.13
N TYR A 92 8.18 -0.84 -21.10
CA TYR A 92 9.27 0.14 -21.02
C TYR A 92 10.61 -0.57 -20.82
N PRO A 93 11.24 -1.10 -21.88
CA PRO A 93 12.50 -1.86 -21.78
C PRO A 93 13.65 -1.05 -21.15
N ASP A 94 13.67 0.27 -21.33
CA ASP A 94 14.71 1.18 -20.82
C ASP A 94 14.50 1.60 -19.34
N VAL A 95 13.48 1.06 -18.66
CA VAL A 95 13.31 1.24 -17.22
C VAL A 95 14.19 0.24 -16.50
N GLU A 96 15.20 0.77 -15.80
CA GLU A 96 16.08 -0.03 -14.95
C GLU A 96 15.59 -0.11 -13.51
N LYS A 97 14.95 0.95 -12.99
CA LYS A 97 14.46 1.03 -11.62
C LYS A 97 12.97 1.38 -11.63
N LEU A 98 12.17 0.60 -10.91
CA LEU A 98 10.73 0.75 -10.82
C LEU A 98 10.32 0.88 -9.35
N LEU A 99 9.59 1.95 -9.02
CA LEU A 99 9.06 2.19 -7.68
C LEU A 99 7.56 1.93 -7.64
N TYR A 100 7.09 1.26 -6.60
CA TYR A 100 5.68 1.13 -6.28
C TYR A 100 5.33 1.85 -4.99
N PHE A 101 4.23 2.59 -5.00
CA PHE A 101 3.62 3.17 -3.81
C PHE A 101 2.10 2.91 -3.82
N ASP A 102 1.52 2.46 -2.70
CA ASP A 102 0.07 2.42 -2.50
C ASP A 102 -0.53 3.82 -2.69
N ALA A 103 -1.78 3.89 -3.14
CA ALA A 103 -2.43 5.15 -3.51
C ALA A 103 -2.60 6.11 -2.31
N ASP A 104 -2.65 5.60 -1.08
CA ASP A 104 -2.76 6.37 0.16
C ASP A 104 -1.40 6.74 0.80
N ILE A 105 -0.32 6.66 0.02
CA ILE A 105 0.98 7.21 0.36
C ILE A 105 1.10 8.64 -0.14
N ARG A 106 1.82 9.48 0.62
CA ARG A 106 2.23 10.81 0.18
C ARG A 106 3.72 11.02 0.45
N LEU A 107 4.46 11.43 -0.59
CA LEU A 107 5.90 11.69 -0.51
C LEU A 107 6.15 13.03 0.18
N PHE A 108 7.19 13.11 1.01
CA PHE A 108 7.66 14.31 1.70
C PHE A 108 9.11 14.68 1.35
N GLY A 109 9.78 13.86 0.53
CA GLY A 109 11.17 14.09 0.13
C GLY A 109 11.58 13.30 -1.11
N ASP A 110 12.87 13.41 -1.41
CA ASP A 110 13.54 12.78 -2.56
C ASP A 110 13.69 11.25 -2.38
N VAL A 111 13.48 10.50 -3.47
CA VAL A 111 13.64 9.04 -3.52
C VAL A 111 15.04 8.60 -3.95
N ALA A 112 15.98 9.51 -4.20
CA ALA A 112 17.37 9.17 -4.53
C ALA A 112 18.03 8.17 -3.54
N PRO A 113 17.77 8.21 -2.22
CA PRO A 113 18.24 7.16 -1.31
C PRO A 113 17.73 5.74 -1.67
N ILE A 114 16.50 5.61 -2.16
CA ILE A 114 15.93 4.34 -2.66
C ILE A 114 16.62 3.92 -3.96
N GLU A 115 16.89 4.87 -4.86
CA GLU A 115 17.62 4.57 -6.09
C GLU A 115 19.04 4.07 -5.81
N LYS A 116 19.71 4.65 -4.81
CA LYS A 116 21.02 4.20 -4.36
C LYS A 116 20.99 2.79 -3.80
N ASP A 117 19.95 2.44 -3.03
CA ASP A 117 19.75 1.07 -2.56
C ASP A 117 19.64 0.09 -3.73
N LEU A 118 18.93 0.48 -4.79
CA LEU A 118 18.79 -0.29 -6.03
C LEU A 118 20.06 -0.35 -6.90
N ASP A 119 21.08 0.47 -6.67
CA ASP A 119 22.38 0.32 -7.35
C ASP A 119 23.08 -0.97 -6.94
N SER A 120 22.77 -1.49 -5.75
CA SER A 120 23.35 -2.75 -5.25
C SER A 120 22.33 -3.88 -5.17
N HIS A 121 21.07 -3.58 -4.85
CA HIS A 121 20.05 -4.58 -4.55
C HIS A 121 19.01 -4.73 -5.67
N SER A 122 18.46 -5.94 -5.84
CA SER A 122 17.44 -6.22 -6.86
C SER A 122 16.06 -5.74 -6.41
N ILE A 123 15.79 -5.84 -5.12
CA ILE A 123 14.48 -5.60 -4.50
C ILE A 123 14.71 -4.79 -3.22
N VAL A 124 13.91 -3.76 -2.96
CA VAL A 124 13.87 -3.06 -1.67
C VAL A 124 12.45 -3.14 -1.12
N ILE A 125 12.33 -3.63 0.10
CA ILE A 125 11.08 -3.67 0.87
C ILE A 125 11.29 -3.02 2.23
N THR A 126 10.20 -2.65 2.89
CA THR A 126 10.25 -2.01 4.22
C THR A 126 9.51 -2.85 5.25
N PRO A 127 10.08 -3.04 6.46
CA PRO A 127 9.37 -3.67 7.56
C PRO A 127 8.29 -2.73 8.09
N HIS A 128 7.24 -3.27 8.70
CA HIS A 128 6.29 -2.45 9.45
C HIS A 128 7.02 -1.72 10.60
N VAL A 129 7.81 -2.44 11.39
CA VAL A 129 8.55 -1.93 12.56
C VAL A 129 9.98 -2.47 12.59
N VAL A 130 10.92 -1.72 13.17
CA VAL A 130 12.31 -2.18 13.37
C VAL A 130 12.69 -2.34 14.84
N THR A 131 11.83 -1.88 15.76
CA THR A 131 11.96 -2.08 17.20
C THR A 131 10.70 -2.72 17.79
N PRO A 132 10.81 -3.46 18.90
CA PRO A 132 9.65 -4.06 19.56
C PRO A 132 8.61 -3.02 20.00
N ILE A 133 7.33 -3.38 19.90
CA ILE A 133 6.24 -2.60 20.48
C ILE A 133 6.08 -2.99 21.95
N THR A 134 6.34 -2.06 22.85
CA THR A 134 6.16 -2.22 24.30
C THR A 134 4.96 -1.39 24.76
N GLY A 135 3.75 -1.95 24.68
CA GLY A 135 2.53 -1.27 25.10
C GLY A 135 1.26 -1.98 24.66
N GLU A 136 0.16 -1.60 25.31
CA GLU A 136 -1.19 -2.07 24.95
C GLU A 136 -1.72 -1.36 23.69
N GLY A 137 -2.71 -1.98 23.05
CA GLY A 137 -3.38 -1.45 21.85
C GLY A 137 -3.00 -2.15 20.55
N ILE A 138 -3.63 -1.72 19.46
CA ILE A 138 -3.54 -2.31 18.13
C ILE A 138 -2.90 -1.28 17.18
N PRO A 139 -1.96 -1.71 16.30
CA PRO A 139 -1.42 -3.06 16.18
C PRO A 139 -0.42 -3.41 17.30
N HIS A 140 -0.50 -4.66 17.78
CA HIS A 140 0.52 -5.31 18.60
C HIS A 140 1.46 -6.14 17.72
N LEU A 141 2.61 -6.60 18.23
CA LEU A 141 3.62 -7.32 17.42
C LEU A 141 3.06 -8.55 16.67
N ARG A 142 2.17 -9.32 17.31
CA ARG A 142 1.49 -10.48 16.68
C ARG A 142 0.63 -10.09 15.46
N SER A 143 0.20 -8.83 15.34
CA SER A 143 -0.57 -8.37 14.18
C SER A 143 0.23 -8.53 12.89
N PHE A 144 1.55 -8.33 12.95
CA PHE A 144 2.43 -8.46 11.80
C PHE A 144 2.72 -9.92 11.42
N LEU A 145 2.48 -10.89 12.31
CA LEU A 145 2.55 -12.31 11.93
C LEU A 145 1.43 -12.69 10.96
N ASN A 146 0.27 -12.02 11.04
CA ASN A 146 -0.86 -12.22 10.13
C ASN A 146 -0.84 -11.23 8.96
N ALA A 147 -0.49 -9.97 9.22
CA ALA A 147 -0.50 -8.93 8.20
C ALA A 147 0.73 -9.00 7.28
N GLY A 148 1.87 -9.48 7.78
CA GLY A 148 3.16 -9.42 7.10
C GLY A 148 4.18 -8.64 7.94
N LEU A 149 5.42 -9.14 7.99
CA LEU A 149 6.53 -8.44 8.63
C LEU A 149 6.91 -7.19 7.83
N TYR A 150 6.75 -7.27 6.51
CA TYR A 150 6.96 -6.19 5.55
C TYR A 150 5.63 -5.61 5.09
N ASN A 151 5.61 -4.31 4.81
CA ASN A 151 4.43 -3.62 4.33
C ASN A 151 4.44 -3.56 2.80
N GLY A 152 3.37 -4.05 2.18
CA GLY A 152 3.21 -4.17 0.73
C GLY A 152 2.82 -2.86 0.05
N GLY A 153 2.68 -1.76 0.81
CA GLY A 153 2.42 -0.45 0.24
C GLY A 153 3.62 0.21 -0.39
N PHE A 154 4.81 -0.35 -0.21
CA PHE A 154 6.00 0.10 -0.93
C PHE A 154 6.89 -1.08 -1.29
N PHE A 155 7.36 -1.08 -2.53
CA PHE A 155 8.51 -1.86 -2.94
C PHE A 155 9.25 -1.14 -4.08
N ALA A 156 10.54 -1.38 -4.19
CA ALA A 156 11.36 -0.88 -5.28
C ALA A 156 12.08 -2.04 -5.94
N LEU A 157 12.19 -2.01 -7.26
CA LEU A 157 12.77 -3.09 -8.05
C LEU A 157 13.84 -2.53 -8.99
N ARG A 158 14.94 -3.26 -9.15
CA ARG A 158 15.89 -3.10 -10.24
C ARG A 158 15.64 -4.19 -11.27
N ARG A 159 15.63 -3.85 -12.56
CA ARG A 159 15.61 -4.80 -13.66
C ARG A 159 16.78 -5.77 -13.53
N SER A 160 16.47 -7.02 -13.27
CA SER A 160 17.44 -8.11 -13.12
C SER A 160 16.74 -9.45 -13.28
N GLU A 161 17.50 -10.52 -13.47
CA GLU A 161 16.96 -11.89 -13.47
C GLU A 161 16.31 -12.25 -12.14
N GLU A 162 16.85 -11.78 -11.01
CA GLU A 162 16.27 -12.04 -9.69
C GLU A 162 14.91 -11.36 -9.54
N THR A 163 14.78 -10.10 -9.97
CA THR A 163 13.49 -9.39 -10.00
C THR A 163 12.49 -10.09 -10.90
N ALA A 164 12.91 -10.61 -12.06
CA ALA A 164 12.02 -11.37 -12.94
C ALA A 164 11.53 -12.67 -12.28
N ARG A 165 12.41 -13.41 -11.58
CA ARG A 165 12.03 -14.59 -10.79
C ARG A 165 11.10 -14.23 -9.63
N PHE A 166 11.33 -13.10 -8.97
CA PHE A 166 10.45 -12.61 -7.90
C PHE A 166 9.06 -12.30 -8.41
N LEU A 167 8.94 -11.49 -9.46
CA LEU A 167 7.64 -11.12 -10.02
C LEU A 167 6.87 -12.36 -10.51
N ALA A 168 7.52 -13.27 -11.23
CA ALA A 168 6.87 -14.50 -11.70
C ALA A 168 6.33 -15.37 -10.54
N TRP A 169 7.10 -15.52 -9.47
CA TRP A 169 6.64 -16.25 -8.27
C TRP A 169 5.51 -15.49 -7.56
N TRP A 170 5.64 -14.18 -7.39
CA TRP A 170 4.65 -13.38 -6.67
C TRP A 170 3.32 -13.33 -7.43
N GLU A 171 3.35 -13.18 -8.76
CA GLU A 171 2.19 -13.31 -9.65
C GLU A 171 1.46 -14.62 -9.42
N ASP A 172 2.19 -15.75 -9.45
CA ASP A 172 1.62 -17.07 -9.22
C ASP A 172 0.97 -17.20 -7.82
N ARG A 173 1.63 -16.68 -6.78
CA ARG A 173 1.08 -16.69 -5.41
C ARG A 173 -0.18 -15.85 -5.30
N VAL A 174 -0.18 -14.60 -5.77
CA VAL A 174 -1.38 -13.75 -5.67
C VAL A 174 -2.50 -14.25 -6.57
N TRP A 175 -2.17 -14.86 -7.70
CA TRP A 175 -3.15 -15.45 -8.61
C TRP A 175 -3.93 -16.60 -7.97
N HIS A 176 -3.27 -17.47 -7.20
CA HIS A 176 -3.91 -18.63 -6.56
C HIS A 176 -4.40 -18.31 -5.15
N GLU A 177 -3.65 -17.53 -4.39
CA GLU A 177 -3.75 -17.38 -2.93
C GLU A 177 -3.72 -15.90 -2.48
N GLY A 178 -4.06 -14.96 -3.37
CA GLY A 178 -4.18 -13.52 -3.07
C GLY A 178 -5.40 -13.12 -2.24
N TYR A 179 -5.90 -13.98 -1.34
CA TYR A 179 -7.09 -13.72 -0.54
C TYR A 179 -6.76 -12.95 0.76
N PHE A 180 -7.70 -12.16 1.23
CA PHE A 180 -7.69 -11.60 2.58
C PHE A 180 -8.25 -12.63 3.57
N ASN A 181 -7.39 -13.53 4.06
CA ASN A 181 -7.80 -14.64 4.92
C ASN A 181 -6.71 -15.04 5.93
N PHE A 182 -6.60 -14.29 7.01
CA PHE A 182 -5.60 -14.54 8.06
C PHE A 182 -5.67 -15.95 8.68
N ALA A 183 -6.84 -16.59 8.72
CA ALA A 183 -6.98 -17.92 9.31
C ALA A 183 -6.20 -19.01 8.54
N GLU A 184 -6.02 -18.80 7.23
CA GLU A 184 -5.27 -19.68 6.34
C GLU A 184 -3.88 -19.11 6.01
N GLY A 185 -3.40 -18.14 6.80
CA GLY A 185 -2.09 -17.52 6.56
C GLY A 185 -2.02 -16.74 5.24
N MET A 186 -3.08 -16.01 4.89
CA MET A 186 -3.12 -15.14 3.71
C MET A 186 -3.47 -13.68 4.06
N ASN A 187 -2.74 -12.73 3.46
CA ASN A 187 -3.07 -11.30 3.47
C ASN A 187 -2.78 -10.68 2.10
N CYS A 188 -3.59 -11.07 1.11
CA CYS A 188 -3.47 -10.60 -0.26
C CYS A 188 -2.04 -10.78 -0.81
N ASP A 189 -1.46 -9.69 -1.33
CA ASP A 189 -0.10 -9.57 -1.84
C ASP A 189 0.96 -9.50 -0.73
N GLN A 190 0.62 -8.88 0.40
CA GLN A 190 1.57 -8.42 1.42
C GLN A 190 2.25 -9.55 2.19
N LEU A 191 1.51 -10.58 2.61
CA LEU A 191 2.09 -11.62 3.49
C LEU A 191 3.17 -12.44 2.79
N TRP A 192 3.07 -12.60 1.48
CA TRP A 192 4.06 -13.29 0.65
C TRP A 192 5.43 -12.62 0.69
N LEU A 193 5.49 -11.31 0.95
CA LEU A 193 6.76 -10.59 1.06
C LEU A 193 7.64 -11.10 2.19
N ASN A 194 7.09 -11.82 3.19
CA ASN A 194 7.88 -12.45 4.25
C ASN A 194 8.97 -13.38 3.72
N TYR A 195 8.75 -13.99 2.55
CA TYR A 195 9.72 -14.90 1.93
C TYR A 195 10.79 -14.19 1.11
N VAL A 196 10.63 -12.88 0.83
CA VAL A 196 11.52 -12.17 -0.09
C VAL A 196 13.00 -12.26 0.34
N PRO A 197 13.36 -11.98 1.60
CA PRO A 197 14.76 -12.07 2.03
C PRO A 197 15.30 -13.50 2.07
N LEU A 198 14.43 -14.51 2.06
CA LEU A 198 14.81 -15.92 2.06
C LEU A 198 15.05 -16.44 0.65
N PHE A 199 14.24 -16.02 -0.32
CA PHE A 199 14.26 -16.56 -1.68
C PHE A 199 15.10 -15.72 -2.65
N TYR A 200 15.32 -14.43 -2.33
CA TYR A 200 16.02 -13.47 -3.18
C TYR A 200 17.17 -12.84 -2.38
N PRO A 201 18.36 -13.45 -2.36
CA PRO A 201 19.46 -13.05 -1.49
C PRO A 201 19.99 -11.64 -1.76
N ASN A 202 19.74 -11.06 -2.94
CA ASN A 202 20.07 -9.67 -3.23
C ASN A 202 18.90 -8.69 -2.99
N ALA A 203 17.89 -9.10 -2.23
CA ALA A 203 16.86 -8.21 -1.69
C ALA A 203 17.36 -7.48 -0.44
N LEU A 204 16.99 -6.21 -0.32
CA LEU A 204 17.23 -5.37 0.85
C LEU A 204 15.94 -5.20 1.65
N VAL A 205 16.00 -5.55 2.93
CA VAL A 205 15.05 -5.07 3.94
C VAL A 205 15.55 -3.72 4.45
N SER A 206 15.04 -2.62 3.89
CA SER A 206 15.51 -1.29 4.26
C SER A 206 14.98 -0.90 5.64
N GLN A 207 15.90 -0.56 6.55
CA GLN A 207 15.59 -0.05 7.89
C GLN A 207 15.58 1.48 7.96
N HIS A 208 15.59 2.17 6.82
CA HIS A 208 15.57 3.63 6.76
C HIS A 208 14.28 4.20 7.35
N LEU A 209 14.36 4.87 8.50
CA LEU A 209 13.18 5.29 9.28
C LEU A 209 12.33 6.38 8.59
N GLY A 210 12.91 7.09 7.62
CA GLY A 210 12.21 8.03 6.74
C GLY A 210 11.27 7.39 5.72
N TYR A 211 11.30 6.06 5.56
CA TYR A 211 10.42 5.34 4.63
C TYR A 211 9.23 4.76 5.36
N ASN A 212 8.04 4.83 4.78
CA ASN A 212 6.86 4.12 5.26
C ASN A 212 6.49 4.44 6.72
N LEU A 213 6.61 5.71 7.11
CA LEU A 213 6.13 6.17 8.42
C LEU A 213 4.60 6.10 8.43
N ALA A 214 4.02 5.47 9.46
CA ALA A 214 2.58 5.28 9.57
C ALA A 214 2.17 4.98 11.02
N TYR A 215 0.88 4.74 11.24
CA TYR A 215 0.34 4.48 12.58
C TYR A 215 1.00 3.29 13.30
N TRP A 216 1.52 2.29 12.58
CA TRP A 216 2.08 1.07 13.16
C TRP A 216 3.50 1.24 13.71
N ASN A 217 4.25 2.26 13.28
CA ASN A 217 5.63 2.51 13.71
C ASN A 217 5.84 3.87 14.38
N MET A 218 4.75 4.54 14.73
CA MET A 218 4.81 5.81 15.43
C MET A 218 5.53 5.73 16.79
N HIS A 219 5.56 4.58 17.49
CA HIS A 219 6.29 4.45 18.76
C HIS A 219 7.81 4.63 18.62
N GLU A 220 8.37 4.29 17.47
CA GLU A 220 9.82 4.35 17.21
C GLU A 220 10.21 5.52 16.30
N ARG A 221 9.22 6.30 15.82
CA ARG A 221 9.43 7.37 14.83
C ARG A 221 8.75 8.66 15.27
N LYS A 222 9.55 9.61 15.74
CA LYS A 222 9.14 10.99 16.06
C LYS A 222 9.47 11.92 14.89
N VAL A 223 8.56 12.83 14.59
CA VAL A 223 8.71 13.79 13.49
C VAL A 223 9.20 15.12 14.04
N SER A 224 10.13 15.76 13.33
CA SER A 224 10.51 17.15 13.55
C SER A 224 10.43 17.91 12.23
N GLN A 225 10.09 19.20 12.30
CA GLN A 225 10.13 20.08 11.14
C GLN A 225 11.37 20.97 11.24
N LYS A 226 12.19 20.95 10.18
CA LYS A 226 13.38 21.77 10.02
C LYS A 226 13.22 22.64 8.76
N ASN A 227 14.18 23.53 8.51
CA ASN A 227 14.12 24.47 7.38
C ASN A 227 14.06 23.77 6.01
N ASP A 228 14.61 22.56 5.92
CA ASP A 228 14.72 21.75 4.71
C ASP A 228 13.65 20.66 4.57
N GLY A 229 12.71 20.55 5.52
CA GLY A 229 11.61 19.60 5.46
C GLY A 229 11.33 18.88 6.77
N PHE A 230 10.72 17.71 6.67
CA PHE A 230 10.41 16.87 7.82
C PHE A 230 11.50 15.82 8.02
N TRP A 231 11.81 15.55 9.29
CA TRP A 231 12.82 14.59 9.70
C TRP A 231 12.22 13.58 10.67
N VAL A 232 12.74 12.35 10.64
CA VAL A 232 12.38 11.26 11.55
C VAL A 232 13.53 11.02 12.51
N ASN A 233 13.24 11.12 13.80
CA ASN A 233 14.21 11.02 14.91
C ASN A 233 15.45 11.91 14.69
N ASP A 234 15.26 13.08 14.06
CA ASP A 234 16.31 14.04 13.69
C ASP A 234 17.48 13.50 12.84
N THR A 235 17.38 12.27 12.35
CA THR A 235 18.48 11.51 11.71
C THR A 235 18.21 11.21 10.25
N PHE A 236 16.96 10.89 9.90
CA PHE A 236 16.58 10.60 8.52
C PHE A 236 15.61 11.67 7.99
N PRO A 237 15.76 12.16 6.75
CA PRO A 237 14.70 12.92 6.11
C PRO A 237 13.46 12.03 5.94
N LEU A 238 12.27 12.57 6.18
CA LEU A 238 11.02 11.88 5.89
C LEU A 238 10.82 11.83 4.37
N VAL A 239 10.90 10.63 3.79
CA VAL A 239 10.69 10.44 2.35
C VAL A 239 9.22 10.21 2.07
N PHE A 240 8.51 9.39 2.86
CA PHE A 240 7.08 9.19 2.66
C PHE A 240 6.35 8.70 3.91
N PHE A 241 5.08 9.11 3.98
CA PHE A 241 4.13 8.68 4.99
C PHE A 241 3.02 7.86 4.33
N HIS A 242 2.62 6.77 4.96
CA HIS A 242 1.54 5.90 4.51
C HIS A 242 0.29 6.14 5.36
N PHE A 243 -0.72 6.81 4.78
CA PHE A 243 -1.94 7.23 5.47
C PHE A 243 -3.01 6.13 5.53
N SER A 244 -2.57 4.88 5.71
CA SER A 244 -3.42 3.70 5.68
C SER A 244 -4.58 3.80 6.67
N GLY A 245 -5.79 3.77 6.15
CA GLY A 245 -7.02 3.85 6.93
C GLY A 245 -7.41 5.25 7.42
N TYR A 246 -6.73 6.32 7.00
CA TYR A 246 -7.17 7.69 7.25
C TYR A 246 -8.45 8.02 6.46
N ARG A 247 -9.33 8.86 7.04
CA ARG A 247 -10.60 9.24 6.42
C ARG A 247 -10.90 10.73 6.63
N LEU A 248 -11.15 11.45 5.54
CA LEU A 248 -11.63 12.84 5.60
C LEU A 248 -12.94 13.01 6.38
N SER A 249 -13.78 11.98 6.43
CA SER A 249 -15.02 11.98 7.22
C SER A 249 -14.79 11.91 8.73
N SER A 250 -13.56 11.65 9.18
CA SER A 250 -13.18 11.51 10.58
C SER A 250 -11.78 12.10 10.78
N PRO A 251 -11.62 13.42 10.54
CA PRO A 251 -10.31 14.05 10.40
C PRO A 251 -9.45 14.00 11.67
N ASP A 252 -10.08 13.87 12.84
CA ASP A 252 -9.38 13.75 14.13
C ASP A 252 -8.86 12.32 14.43
N ASN A 253 -9.16 11.34 13.57
CA ASN A 253 -8.67 9.98 13.72
C ASN A 253 -7.50 9.70 12.76
N LEU A 254 -6.33 9.34 13.31
CA LEU A 254 -5.13 9.02 12.54
C LEU A 254 -5.34 7.84 11.57
N SER A 255 -6.05 6.80 12.02
CA SER A 255 -6.38 5.64 11.20
C SER A 255 -7.49 4.81 11.85
N VAL A 256 -8.36 4.21 11.05
CA VAL A 256 -9.35 3.24 11.53
C VAL A 256 -8.76 1.90 11.97
N HIS A 257 -7.45 1.69 11.80
CA HIS A 257 -6.77 0.42 12.09
C HIS A 257 -5.97 0.42 13.41
N GLN A 258 -6.12 1.45 14.24
CA GLN A 258 -5.32 1.64 15.45
C GLN A 258 -6.08 2.34 16.57
N ASP A 259 -5.60 2.16 17.80
CA ASP A 259 -6.09 2.84 19.02
C ASP A 259 -4.95 3.32 19.95
N ARG A 260 -3.71 3.33 19.47
CA ARG A 260 -2.50 3.65 20.25
C ARG A 260 -2.15 5.13 20.30
N PHE A 261 -2.53 5.88 19.27
CA PHE A 261 -2.13 7.28 19.08
C PHE A 261 -3.32 8.19 18.78
N SER A 262 -3.18 9.44 19.19
CA SER A 262 -4.07 10.56 18.89
C SER A 262 -3.22 11.78 18.50
N PHE A 263 -3.83 12.78 17.86
CA PHE A 263 -3.11 14.04 17.57
C PHE A 263 -2.68 14.80 18.83
N SER A 264 -3.36 14.63 19.96
CA SER A 264 -2.94 15.23 21.23
C SER A 264 -1.69 14.55 21.81
N ALA A 265 -1.58 13.23 21.68
CA ALA A 265 -0.41 12.47 22.10
C ALA A 265 0.76 12.58 21.10
N ARG A 266 0.44 12.83 19.83
CA ARG A 266 1.37 12.94 18.69
C ARG A 266 1.16 14.24 17.92
N PRO A 267 1.40 15.40 18.55
CA PRO A 267 1.25 16.68 17.85
C PRO A 267 2.27 16.84 16.73
N ASP A 268 3.40 16.12 16.80
CA ASP A 268 4.47 16.14 15.83
C ASP A 268 4.07 15.63 14.43
N VAL A 269 3.08 14.73 14.33
CA VAL A 269 2.60 14.23 13.03
C VAL A 269 1.47 15.06 12.45
N LYS A 270 0.82 15.92 13.25
CA LYS A 270 -0.35 16.69 12.82
C LYS A 270 -0.09 17.53 11.55
N PRO A 271 1.05 18.22 11.39
CA PRO A 271 1.33 18.97 10.15
C PRO A 271 1.31 18.10 8.89
N LEU A 272 1.72 16.83 8.98
CA LEU A 272 1.69 15.89 7.86
C LEU A 272 0.25 15.57 7.43
N PHE A 273 -0.64 15.38 8.40
CA PHE A 273 -2.07 15.12 8.16
C PHE A 273 -2.80 16.36 7.64
N ASP A 274 -2.48 17.55 8.16
CA ASP A 274 -3.07 18.81 7.68
C ASP A 274 -2.74 19.04 6.19
N ILE A 275 -1.49 18.77 5.78
CA ILE A 275 -1.05 18.80 4.38
C ILE A 275 -1.86 17.79 3.55
N TYR A 276 -1.93 16.53 3.99
CA TYR A 276 -2.61 15.48 3.25
C TYR A 276 -4.12 15.76 3.13
N GLN A 277 -4.77 16.23 4.19
CA GLN A 277 -6.18 16.61 4.19
C GLN A 277 -6.48 17.70 3.15
N LYS A 278 -5.64 18.74 3.11
CA LYS A 278 -5.76 19.84 2.15
C LYS A 278 -5.62 19.32 0.71
N GLU A 279 -4.62 18.47 0.45
CA GLU A 279 -4.37 17.89 -0.87
C GLU A 279 -5.54 16.98 -1.31
N LEU A 280 -6.08 16.12 -0.43
CA LEU A 280 -7.23 15.27 -0.76
C LEU A 280 -8.51 16.06 -1.03
N THR A 281 -8.73 17.14 -0.28
CA THR A 281 -9.88 18.02 -0.51
C THR A 281 -9.75 18.74 -1.85
N ALA A 282 -8.56 19.26 -2.17
CA ALA A 282 -8.28 19.88 -3.48
C ALA A 282 -8.39 18.88 -4.64
N ASN A 283 -8.10 17.60 -4.40
CA ASN A 283 -8.20 16.52 -5.39
C ASN A 283 -9.60 15.87 -5.44
N ASN A 284 -10.62 16.48 -4.82
CA ASN A 284 -12.02 16.03 -4.85
C ASN A 284 -12.22 14.59 -4.35
N ASP A 285 -11.53 14.16 -3.29
CA ASP A 285 -11.63 12.81 -2.71
C ASP A 285 -13.07 12.40 -2.39
N THR A 286 -13.87 13.31 -1.81
CA THR A 286 -15.29 13.07 -1.52
C THR A 286 -16.11 12.73 -2.77
N HIS A 287 -15.82 13.39 -3.90
CA HIS A 287 -16.50 13.12 -5.16
C HIS A 287 -16.13 11.74 -5.69
N PHE A 288 -14.82 11.46 -5.83
CA PHE A 288 -14.35 10.18 -6.35
C PHE A 288 -14.85 9.00 -5.52
N LYS A 289 -14.82 9.10 -4.18
CA LYS A 289 -15.31 8.05 -3.27
C LYS A 289 -16.79 7.71 -3.45
N SER A 290 -17.60 8.64 -3.97
CA SER A 290 -19.02 8.39 -4.24
C SER A 290 -19.26 7.57 -5.52
N LEU A 291 -18.25 7.44 -6.37
CA LEU A 291 -18.37 6.76 -7.66
C LEU A 291 -18.38 5.24 -7.48
N PRO A 292 -19.29 4.51 -8.15
CA PRO A 292 -19.29 3.06 -8.11
C PRO A 292 -18.13 2.51 -8.95
N ASN A 293 -17.52 1.42 -8.49
CA ASN A 293 -16.54 0.68 -9.27
C ASN A 293 -17.24 -0.15 -10.37
N ALA A 294 -16.78 -0.05 -11.61
CA ALA A 294 -17.39 -0.70 -12.77
C ALA A 294 -17.33 -2.24 -12.71
N TYR A 295 -16.40 -2.79 -11.95
CA TYR A 295 -16.20 -4.23 -11.81
C TYR A 295 -16.81 -4.80 -10.53
N HIS A 296 -17.57 -4.00 -9.78
CA HIS A 296 -18.23 -4.47 -8.57
C HIS A 296 -19.30 -5.53 -8.89
N LYS A 297 -18.94 -6.82 -8.78
CA LYS A 297 -19.88 -7.93 -8.74
C LYS A 297 -19.93 -8.50 -7.32
N PRO A 298 -21.07 -8.45 -6.62
CA PRO A 298 -21.21 -9.09 -5.32
C PRO A 298 -21.37 -10.60 -5.53
N SER A 299 -20.29 -11.30 -5.84
CA SER A 299 -20.32 -12.76 -5.86
C SER A 299 -19.01 -13.33 -5.33
N TYR A 300 -18.87 -13.29 -4.01
CA TYR A 300 -17.97 -14.21 -3.32
C TYR A 300 -18.72 -14.94 -2.21
N PHE A 301 -18.70 -16.27 -2.27
CA PHE A 301 -19.37 -17.21 -1.37
C PHE A 301 -18.99 -16.97 0.11
N TYR A 302 -17.77 -16.49 0.38
CA TYR A 302 -17.28 -16.18 1.72
C TYR A 302 -17.93 -14.92 2.33
N GLN A 303 -18.35 -13.95 1.50
CA GLN A 303 -19.08 -12.78 2.01
C GLN A 303 -20.55 -13.11 2.34
N LYS A 304 -21.19 -14.03 1.60
CA LYS A 304 -22.58 -14.45 1.85
C LYS A 304 -22.81 -14.94 3.28
N ASN A 305 -21.79 -15.52 3.91
CA ASN A 305 -21.87 -16.03 5.28
C ASN A 305 -21.03 -15.22 6.28
N LYS A 306 -20.58 -14.01 5.97
CA LYS A 306 -19.78 -13.21 6.92
C LYS A 306 -20.55 -12.96 8.23
N ALA A 307 -21.85 -12.71 8.13
CA ALA A 307 -22.73 -12.60 9.30
C ALA A 307 -22.87 -13.95 10.04
N LEU A 308 -23.18 -15.03 9.32
CA LEU A 308 -23.34 -16.37 9.88
C LEU A 308 -22.06 -16.87 10.58
N ARG A 309 -20.90 -16.66 9.95
CA ARG A 309 -19.59 -17.00 10.47
C ARG A 309 -19.20 -16.14 11.66
N ARG A 310 -19.52 -14.84 11.65
CA ARG A 310 -19.32 -13.96 12.82
C ARG A 310 -20.19 -14.40 14.00
N ILE A 311 -21.43 -14.80 13.74
CA ILE A 311 -22.33 -15.38 14.75
C ILE A 311 -21.74 -16.68 15.31
N LEU A 312 -21.31 -17.61 14.44
CA LEU A 312 -20.70 -18.88 14.84
C LEU A 312 -19.41 -18.67 15.64
N ILE A 313 -18.48 -17.84 15.16
CA ILE A 313 -17.22 -17.54 15.86
C ILE A 313 -17.47 -16.89 17.22
N ASN A 314 -18.40 -15.92 17.30
CA ASN A 314 -18.74 -15.29 18.57
C ASN A 314 -19.41 -16.28 19.53
N GLY A 315 -20.26 -17.18 19.03
CA GLY A 315 -20.86 -18.26 19.79
C GLY A 315 -19.80 -19.22 20.35
N CYS A 316 -18.90 -19.71 19.51
CA CYS A 316 -17.80 -20.59 19.92
C CYS A 316 -16.85 -19.91 20.91
N ARG A 317 -16.51 -18.63 20.72
CA ARG A 317 -15.68 -17.87 21.68
C ARG A 317 -16.36 -17.70 23.03
N ARG A 318 -17.68 -17.53 23.05
CA ARG A 318 -18.46 -17.43 24.30
C ARG A 318 -18.49 -18.77 25.04
N LEU A 319 -18.56 -19.88 24.31
CA LEU A 319 -18.46 -21.24 24.83
C LEU A 319 -17.06 -21.56 25.38
N LEU A 320 -16.00 -21.21 24.66
CA LEU A 320 -14.62 -21.41 25.12
C LEU A 320 -14.34 -20.64 26.42
N ARG A 321 -14.82 -19.39 26.54
CA ARG A 321 -14.72 -18.63 27.80
C ARG A 321 -15.48 -19.25 28.99
N LEU A 322 -16.48 -20.09 28.74
CA LEU A 322 -17.20 -20.83 29.79
C LEU A 322 -16.47 -22.14 30.16
N LEU A 323 -15.60 -22.65 29.29
CA LEU A 323 -14.76 -23.82 29.56
C LEU A 323 -13.46 -23.43 30.26
N ASP A 324 -12.99 -22.19 30.05
CA ASP A 324 -11.80 -21.62 30.68
C ASP A 324 -12.10 -20.91 32.02
N ALA A 325 -13.33 -20.98 32.54
CA ALA A 325 -13.79 -20.37 33.79
C ALA A 325 -14.05 -21.42 34.88
#